data_AF-A0A1I4I4P8-F1
#
_entry.id   AF-A0A1I4I4P8-F1
#
_cell.length_a   1.000
_cell.length_b   1.000
_cell.length_c   1.000
_cell.angle_alpha   90.00
_cell.angle_beta   90.00
_cell.angle_gamma   90.00
#
_symmetry.space_group_name_H-M   'P 1'
#
loop_
_entity.id
_entity.type
_entity.pdbx_description
1 polymer ?
#
loop_
_entity_poly.entity_id
_entity_poly.type
_entity_poly.pdbx_seq_one_letter_code
_entity_poly.pdbx_strand_id
1 'polypeptide(L)'
;MRVIRCKHSGCITLVTPEELFCSVHITERSTYLEKRKQWGQRNKQKEKRYNSTFRYSNDRSERETFYHTKEWKVLRQRALERDNHQCQYCKMQAKVSPAKIVDHIVPAQFNERKMRDLINLASACQKCHDLKTRWEQAYYGTGYYKDGKSKVLKDVKEITDLKELVFLFVPPAL
;
A
#
# COMPACT_ATOMS: atom_id res chain seq x y z
N MET A 1 31.86 -20.79 20.05
CA MET A 1 32.31 -20.62 18.65
C MET A 1 31.18 -21.09 17.74
N ARG A 2 30.69 -20.25 16.81
CA ARG A 2 29.58 -20.63 15.92
C ARG A 2 30.13 -21.58 14.86
N VAL A 3 29.48 -22.71 14.63
CA VAL A 3 29.84 -23.67 13.57
C VAL A 3 28.67 -23.87 12.62
N ILE A 4 28.96 -24.24 11.38
CA ILE A 4 27.97 -24.55 10.35
C ILE A 4 28.34 -25.87 9.68
N ARG A 5 27.38 -26.52 9.03
CA ARG A 5 27.67 -27.65 8.14
C ARG A 5 28.40 -27.16 6.89
N CYS A 6 29.31 -27.98 6.40
CA CYS A 6 29.93 -27.87 5.09
C CYS A 6 28.85 -27.61 4.02
N LYS A 7 29.14 -26.71 3.07
CA LYS A 7 28.20 -26.35 2.01
C LYS A 7 28.10 -27.36 0.87
N HIS A 8 28.97 -28.37 0.84
CA HIS A 8 28.84 -29.48 -0.09
C HIS A 8 27.55 -30.28 0.18
N SER A 9 26.85 -30.65 -0.89
CA SER A 9 25.56 -31.35 -0.78
C SER A 9 25.74 -32.68 -0.05
N GLY A 10 24.96 -32.91 1.03
CA GLY A 10 25.02 -34.16 1.79
C GLY A 10 26.20 -34.30 2.76
N CYS A 11 27.15 -33.35 2.79
CA CYS A 11 28.24 -33.39 3.76
C CYS A 11 27.78 -32.90 5.14
N ILE A 12 28.05 -33.68 6.18
CA ILE A 12 27.65 -33.36 7.57
C ILE A 12 28.77 -32.75 8.41
N THR A 13 30.00 -32.65 7.88
CA THR A 13 31.17 -32.11 8.59
C THR A 13 30.92 -30.67 9.02
N LEU A 14 31.26 -30.34 10.26
CA LEU A 14 31.13 -29.00 10.82
C LEU A 14 32.40 -28.19 10.57
N VAL A 15 32.21 -26.92 10.20
CA VAL A 15 33.27 -25.97 9.86
C VAL A 15 32.93 -24.58 10.39
N THR A 16 33.90 -23.67 10.35
CA THR A 16 33.65 -22.27 10.71
C THR A 16 32.84 -21.55 9.62
N PRO A 17 32.04 -20.52 9.98
CA PRO A 17 31.34 -19.67 9.03
C PRO A 17 32.25 -19.02 7.98
N GLU A 18 33.52 -18.81 8.31
CA GLU A 18 34.53 -18.24 7.43
C GLU A 18 35.02 -19.26 6.39
N GLU A 19 35.22 -20.52 6.78
CA GLU A 19 35.72 -21.58 5.90
C GLU A 19 34.65 -22.09 4.92
N LEU A 20 33.40 -22.25 5.37
CA LEU A 20 32.24 -22.75 4.61
C LEU A 20 32.32 -24.21 4.13
N PHE A 21 33.52 -24.75 3.90
CA PHE A 21 33.78 -26.11 3.41
C PHE A 21 34.85 -26.80 4.28
N CYS A 22 34.76 -28.12 4.42
CA CYS A 22 35.78 -28.90 5.12
C CYS A 22 37.02 -29.11 4.23
N SER A 23 38.12 -29.62 4.81
CA SER A 23 39.38 -29.87 4.09
C SER A 23 39.21 -30.74 2.84
N VAL A 24 38.28 -31.71 2.87
CA VAL A 24 37.97 -32.58 1.72
C VAL A 24 37.28 -31.82 0.57
N HIS A 25 36.43 -30.84 0.87
CA HIS A 25 35.62 -30.10 -0.11
C HIS A 25 36.10 -28.65 -0.33
N ILE A 26 37.28 -28.29 0.18
CA ILE A 26 37.76 -26.90 0.19
C ILE A 26 37.94 -26.33 -1.21
N THR A 27 38.22 -27.19 -2.19
CA THR A 27 38.37 -26.84 -3.61
C THR A 27 37.10 -26.24 -4.21
N GLU A 28 35.91 -26.55 -3.67
CA GLU A 28 34.63 -26.00 -4.13
C GLU A 28 34.37 -24.58 -3.66
N ARG A 29 35.11 -24.12 -2.63
CA ARG A 29 34.88 -22.83 -1.97
C ARG A 29 34.93 -21.66 -2.93
N SER A 30 35.91 -21.63 -3.83
CA SER A 30 36.07 -20.57 -4.83
C SER A 30 34.83 -20.47 -5.73
N THR A 31 34.38 -21.61 -6.26
CA THR A 31 33.20 -21.66 -7.13
C THR A 31 31.92 -21.28 -6.40
N TYR A 32 31.76 -21.68 -5.12
CA TYR A 32 30.63 -21.31 -4.29
C TYR A 32 30.56 -19.81 -4.02
N LEU A 33 31.69 -19.19 -3.66
CA LEU A 33 31.77 -17.75 -3.42
C LEU A 33 31.46 -16.94 -4.69
N GLU A 34 31.97 -17.36 -5.84
CA GLU A 34 31.70 -16.71 -7.12
C GLU A 34 30.22 -16.82 -7.51
N LYS A 35 29.62 -18.02 -7.40
CA LYS A 35 28.17 -18.21 -7.62
C LYS A 35 27.33 -17.33 -6.69
N ARG A 36 27.72 -17.22 -5.41
CA ARG A 36 27.03 -16.38 -4.43
C ARG A 36 27.14 -14.88 -4.76
N LYS A 37 28.32 -14.43 -5.23
CA LYS A 37 28.53 -13.06 -5.70
C LYS A 37 27.67 -12.76 -6.93
N GLN A 38 27.63 -13.67 -7.91
CA GLN A 38 26.78 -13.54 -9.09
C GLN A 38 25.29 -13.48 -8.72
N TRP A 39 24.83 -14.33 -7.80
CA TRP A 39 23.46 -14.28 -7.30
C TRP A 39 23.13 -12.96 -6.61
N GLY A 40 24.04 -12.44 -5.78
CA GLY A 40 23.91 -11.12 -5.15
C GLY A 40 23.81 -9.98 -6.18
N GLN A 41 24.64 -10.01 -7.22
CA GLN A 41 24.58 -9.01 -8.31
C GLN A 41 23.28 -9.10 -9.12
N ARG A 42 22.83 -10.31 -9.47
CA ARG A 42 21.55 -10.54 -10.17
C ARG A 42 20.36 -10.05 -9.35
N ASN A 43 20.34 -10.31 -8.03
CA ASN A 43 19.29 -9.80 -7.16
C ASN A 43 19.32 -8.27 -7.05
N LYS A 44 20.51 -7.67 -6.93
CA LYS A 44 20.66 -6.20 -6.93
C LYS A 44 20.17 -5.57 -8.23
N GLN A 45 20.41 -6.21 -9.37
CA GLN A 45 19.92 -5.77 -10.68
C GLN A 45 18.39 -5.95 -10.81
N LYS A 46 17.86 -7.08 -10.34
CA LYS A 46 16.40 -7.35 -10.28
C LYS A 46 15.69 -6.33 -9.39
N GLU A 47 16.25 -6.02 -8.22
CA GLU A 47 15.73 -5.02 -7.29
C GLU A 47 15.79 -3.61 -7.90
N LYS A 48 16.90 -3.24 -8.57
CA LYS A 48 16.98 -1.99 -9.34
C LYS A 48 15.89 -1.91 -10.41
N ARG A 49 15.68 -2.97 -11.19
CA ARG A 49 14.65 -3.02 -12.23
C ARG A 49 13.23 -2.91 -11.65
N TYR A 50 12.96 -3.62 -10.56
CA TYR A 50 11.69 -3.53 -9.84
C TYR A 50 11.45 -2.11 -9.29
N ASN A 51 12.49 -1.49 -8.73
CA ASN A 51 12.41 -0.12 -8.23
C ASN A 51 12.27 0.91 -9.37
N SER A 52 12.88 0.70 -10.53
CA SER A 52 12.75 1.61 -11.68
C SER A 52 11.37 1.57 -12.33
N THR A 53 10.68 0.41 -12.33
CA THR A 53 9.32 0.32 -12.90
C THR A 53 8.21 0.69 -11.91
N PHE A 54 8.39 0.47 -10.60
CA PHE A 54 7.32 0.67 -9.61
C PHE A 54 7.55 1.82 -8.61
N ARG A 55 8.81 2.14 -8.26
CA ARG A 55 9.11 3.12 -7.20
C ARG A 55 9.53 4.50 -7.70
N TYR A 56 10.00 4.63 -8.94
CA TYR A 56 10.49 5.89 -9.52
C TYR A 56 9.99 6.12 -10.95
N SER A 57 8.75 5.72 -11.27
CA SER A 57 8.12 6.26 -12.49
C SER A 57 8.08 7.79 -12.34
N ASN A 58 8.72 8.51 -13.26
CA ASN A 58 8.64 9.97 -13.35
C ASN A 58 7.22 10.44 -13.72
N ASP A 59 6.37 9.51 -14.16
CA ASP A 59 4.97 9.72 -14.49
C ASP A 59 4.09 9.21 -13.34
N ARG A 60 4.32 9.72 -12.12
CA ARG A 60 3.34 9.58 -11.05
C ARG A 60 2.38 10.74 -11.17
N SER A 61 1.10 10.44 -11.34
CA SER A 61 0.05 11.47 -11.33
C SER A 61 0.18 12.35 -10.07
N GLU A 62 -0.22 13.62 -10.19
CA GLU A 62 -0.23 14.56 -9.06
C GLU A 62 -0.93 13.96 -7.83
N ARG A 63 -2.01 13.21 -8.05
CA ARG A 63 -2.71 12.45 -7.01
C ARG A 63 -1.81 11.47 -6.25
N GLU A 64 -1.01 10.66 -6.93
CA GLU A 64 -0.15 9.65 -6.28
C GLU A 64 0.98 10.31 -5.48
N THR A 65 1.51 11.44 -5.96
CA THR A 65 2.55 12.18 -5.23
C THR A 65 1.98 12.92 -4.02
N PHE A 66 0.74 13.42 -4.10
CA PHE A 66 0.06 14.15 -3.04
C PHE A 66 0.06 13.39 -1.70
N TYR A 67 -0.24 12.09 -1.69
CA TYR A 67 -0.26 11.28 -0.46
C TYR A 67 1.09 11.16 0.24
N HIS A 68 2.20 11.55 -0.41
CA HIS A 68 3.54 11.57 0.19
C HIS A 68 3.97 12.95 0.67
N THR A 69 3.19 14.00 0.37
CA THR A 69 3.51 15.39 0.73
C THR A 69 3.36 15.66 2.22
N LYS A 70 3.99 16.76 2.69
CA LYS A 70 3.74 17.29 4.05
C LYS A 70 2.31 17.81 4.19
N GLU A 71 1.76 18.38 3.12
CA GLU A 71 0.39 18.90 3.06
C GLU A 71 -0.62 17.81 3.43
N TRP A 72 -0.56 16.65 2.79
CA TRP A 72 -1.43 15.52 3.12
C TRP A 72 -1.27 15.07 4.58
N LYS A 73 -0.04 14.99 5.10
CA LYS A 73 0.18 14.59 6.51
C LYS A 73 -0.50 15.54 7.49
N VAL A 74 -0.44 16.85 7.22
CA VAL A 74 -1.11 17.87 8.03
C VAL A 74 -2.64 17.78 7.89
N LEU A 75 -3.15 17.70 6.66
CA LEU A 75 -4.60 17.56 6.41
C LEU A 75 -5.18 16.30 7.07
N ARG A 76 -4.49 15.17 6.92
CA ARG A 76 -4.84 13.90 7.54
C ARG A 76 -4.90 14.03 9.06
N GLN A 77 -3.91 14.67 9.67
CA GLN A 77 -3.90 14.88 11.12
C GLN A 77 -5.07 15.76 11.57
N ARG A 78 -5.31 16.89 10.88
CA ARG A 78 -6.44 17.79 11.16
C ARG A 78 -7.79 17.09 11.05
N ALA A 79 -7.97 16.23 10.02
CA ALA A 79 -9.20 15.46 9.83
C ALA A 79 -9.42 14.48 10.99
N LEU A 80 -8.38 13.75 11.41
CA LEU A 80 -8.45 12.82 12.54
C LEU A 80 -8.77 13.54 13.86
N GLU A 81 -8.14 14.69 14.11
CA GLU A 81 -8.38 15.50 15.31
C GLU A 81 -9.81 16.04 15.35
N ARG A 82 -10.28 16.66 14.25
CA ARG A 82 -11.67 17.13 14.09
C ARG A 82 -12.68 16.01 14.38
N ASP A 83 -12.37 14.81 13.92
CA ASP A 83 -13.23 13.65 14.02
C ASP A 83 -13.05 12.86 15.33
N ASN A 84 -12.24 13.36 16.28
CA ASN A 84 -11.89 12.71 17.54
C ASN A 84 -11.36 11.28 17.35
N HIS A 85 -10.65 11.02 16.25
CA HIS A 85 -10.18 9.69 15.84
C HIS A 85 -11.31 8.64 15.75
N GLN A 86 -12.55 9.08 15.51
CA GLN A 86 -13.72 8.20 15.35
C GLN A 86 -14.16 8.11 13.89
N CYS A 87 -14.65 6.94 13.51
CA CYS A 87 -15.18 6.72 12.17
C CYS A 87 -16.49 7.49 11.98
N GLN A 88 -16.49 8.43 11.04
CA GLN A 88 -17.67 9.25 10.75
C GLN A 88 -18.81 8.44 10.12
N TYR A 89 -18.49 7.44 9.30
CA TYR A 89 -19.48 6.50 8.75
C TYR A 89 -20.16 5.63 9.81
N CYS A 90 -19.42 5.19 10.84
CA CYS A 90 -20.01 4.47 11.97
C CYS A 90 -20.85 5.42 12.84
N LYS A 91 -20.39 6.65 13.03
CA LYS A 91 -21.10 7.67 13.82
C LYS A 91 -22.50 7.96 13.25
N MET A 92 -22.66 8.00 11.93
CA MET A 92 -23.98 8.14 11.28
C MET A 92 -24.93 6.97 11.57
N GLN A 93 -24.39 5.80 11.91
CA GLN A 93 -25.16 4.62 12.32
C GLN A 93 -25.36 4.55 13.86
N ALA A 94 -25.06 5.63 14.59
CA ALA A 94 -24.97 5.65 16.04
C ALA A 94 -23.99 4.59 16.63
N LYS A 95 -22.95 4.24 15.88
CA LYS A 95 -21.89 3.31 16.32
C LYS A 95 -20.59 4.06 16.56
N VAL A 96 -19.84 3.65 17.57
CA VAL A 96 -18.48 4.16 17.82
C VAL A 96 -17.47 3.14 17.32
N SER A 97 -16.51 3.61 16.53
CA SER A 97 -15.38 2.79 16.07
C SER A 97 -14.17 3.67 15.84
N PRO A 98 -12.96 3.20 16.19
CA PRO A 98 -11.74 3.97 15.97
C PRO A 98 -11.46 4.12 14.47
N ALA A 99 -10.99 5.29 14.06
CA ALA A 99 -10.54 5.58 12.71
C ALA A 99 -9.01 5.64 12.65
N LYS A 100 -8.46 4.96 11.65
CA LYS A 100 -7.02 5.01 11.30
C LYS A 100 -6.78 5.53 9.89
N ILE A 101 -7.84 5.59 9.09
CA ILE A 101 -7.83 6.02 7.70
C ILE A 101 -8.55 7.36 7.61
N VAL A 102 -8.05 8.25 6.75
CA VAL A 102 -8.78 9.44 6.32
C VAL A 102 -9.12 9.23 4.86
N ASP A 103 -10.40 9.31 4.58
CA ASP A 103 -11.01 8.97 3.31
C ASP A 103 -11.58 10.24 2.65
N HIS A 104 -11.52 10.32 1.31
CA HIS A 104 -12.08 11.44 0.56
C HIS A 104 -13.55 11.18 0.23
N ILE A 105 -14.49 12.03 0.64
CA ILE A 105 -15.94 11.88 0.39
C ILE A 105 -16.21 11.80 -1.13
N VAL A 106 -15.70 12.76 -1.89
CA VAL A 106 -15.54 12.69 -3.35
C VAL A 106 -14.14 12.14 -3.65
N PRO A 107 -14.00 10.99 -4.32
CA PRO A 107 -12.70 10.41 -4.65
C PRO A 107 -11.77 11.41 -5.35
N ALA A 108 -10.52 11.47 -4.93
CA ALA A 108 -9.50 12.27 -5.61
C ALA A 108 -9.33 11.88 -7.08
N GLN A 109 -9.57 10.61 -7.43
CA GLN A 109 -9.55 10.17 -8.84
C GLN A 109 -10.72 10.73 -9.67
N PHE A 110 -11.84 11.04 -9.03
CA PHE A 110 -13.01 11.61 -9.70
C PHE A 110 -12.91 13.14 -9.81
N ASN A 111 -12.52 13.81 -8.72
CA ASN A 111 -12.33 15.25 -8.70
C ASN A 111 -11.06 15.62 -7.91
N GLU A 112 -9.96 15.84 -8.64
CA GLU A 112 -8.66 16.18 -8.05
C GLU A 112 -8.65 17.53 -7.34
N ARG A 113 -9.55 18.46 -7.71
CA ARG A 113 -9.62 19.80 -7.09
C ARG A 113 -10.00 19.72 -5.61
N LYS A 114 -10.80 18.72 -5.24
CA LYS A 114 -11.27 18.49 -3.86
C LYS A 114 -10.32 17.66 -3.01
N MET A 115 -9.19 17.22 -3.57
CA MET A 115 -8.24 16.35 -2.87
C MET A 115 -7.62 17.02 -1.63
N ARG A 116 -7.53 18.36 -1.63
CA ARG A 116 -6.93 19.19 -0.57
C ARG A 116 -7.95 19.77 0.41
N ASP A 117 -9.24 19.57 0.17
CA ASP A 117 -10.30 20.19 0.94
C ASP A 117 -10.58 19.40 2.22
N LEU A 118 -10.37 20.01 3.39
CA LEU A 118 -10.62 19.36 4.68
C LEU A 118 -12.09 18.91 4.84
N ILE A 119 -13.04 19.65 4.26
CA ILE A 119 -14.47 19.30 4.27
C ILE A 119 -14.76 18.04 3.43
N ASN A 120 -13.91 17.73 2.45
CA ASN A 120 -14.00 16.53 1.64
C ASN A 120 -13.31 15.32 2.30
N LEU A 121 -12.77 15.47 3.51
CA LEU A 121 -12.12 14.39 4.24
C LEU A 121 -13.01 13.87 5.37
N ALA A 122 -13.06 12.56 5.55
CA ALA A 122 -13.77 11.90 6.65
C ALA A 122 -12.91 10.78 7.25
N SER A 123 -12.80 10.74 8.58
CA SER A 123 -12.11 9.67 9.28
C SER A 123 -12.92 8.37 9.21
N ALA A 124 -12.25 7.27 8.86
CA ALA A 124 -12.87 5.98 8.55
C ALA A 124 -12.19 4.82 9.27
N CYS A 125 -12.99 3.82 9.65
CA CYS A 125 -12.50 2.48 9.96
C CYS A 125 -12.29 1.69 8.64
N GLN A 126 -11.48 0.63 8.69
CA GLN A 126 -11.18 -0.19 7.50
C GLN A 126 -12.45 -0.72 6.82
N LYS A 127 -13.41 -1.24 7.61
CA LYS A 127 -14.64 -1.83 7.09
C LYS A 127 -15.48 -0.84 6.28
N CYS A 128 -15.66 0.38 6.80
CA CYS A 128 -16.43 1.42 6.12
C CYS A 128 -15.69 1.94 4.88
N HIS A 129 -14.37 2.12 4.98
CA HIS A 129 -13.54 2.50 3.85
C HIS A 129 -13.66 1.48 2.71
N ASP A 130 -13.47 0.18 2.99
CA ASP A 130 -13.53 -0.86 1.96
C ASP A 130 -14.91 -0.95 1.30
N LEU A 131 -15.98 -0.77 2.08
CA LEU A 131 -17.35 -0.75 1.55
C LEU A 131 -17.56 0.43 0.61
N LYS A 132 -17.12 1.62 1.01
CA LYS A 132 -17.17 2.82 0.17
C LYS A 132 -16.34 2.68 -1.09
N THR A 133 -15.10 2.20 -1.00
CA THR A 133 -14.25 1.96 -2.16
C THR A 133 -14.92 1.04 -3.19
N ARG A 134 -15.57 -0.05 -2.76
CA ARG A 134 -16.30 -0.93 -3.68
C ARG A 134 -17.47 -0.21 -4.36
N TRP A 135 -18.22 0.59 -3.61
CA TRP A 135 -19.33 1.36 -4.15
C TRP A 135 -18.84 2.43 -5.14
N GLU A 136 -17.75 3.15 -4.83
CA GLU A 136 -17.18 4.18 -5.71
C GLU A 136 -16.68 3.62 -7.04
N GLN A 137 -16.06 2.43 -7.01
CA GLN A 137 -15.65 1.73 -8.22
C GLN A 137 -16.86 1.43 -9.11
N ALA A 138 -18.02 1.15 -8.52
CA ALA A 138 -19.26 0.91 -9.26
C ALA A 138 -19.94 2.22 -9.71
N TYR A 139 -19.98 3.24 -8.86
CA TYR A 139 -20.70 4.50 -9.09
C TYR A 139 -19.91 5.48 -9.97
N TYR A 140 -18.68 5.81 -9.57
CA TYR A 140 -17.80 6.75 -10.28
C TYR A 140 -16.94 6.07 -11.35
N GLY A 141 -16.77 4.75 -11.31
CA GLY A 141 -15.83 4.04 -12.18
C GLY A 141 -14.36 4.18 -11.76
N THR A 142 -14.10 4.48 -10.48
CA THR A 142 -12.74 4.63 -9.96
C THR A 142 -11.97 3.29 -9.92
N GLY A 143 -10.67 3.39 -9.63
CA GLY A 143 -9.73 2.28 -9.57
C GLY A 143 -8.91 2.12 -10.85
N TYR A 144 -8.15 1.04 -10.88
CA TYR A 144 -7.19 0.72 -11.93
C TYR A 144 -7.44 -0.69 -12.48
N TYR A 145 -7.04 -0.92 -13.73
CA TYR A 145 -6.93 -2.25 -14.33
C TYR A 145 -5.68 -2.98 -13.82
N LYS A 146 -5.59 -4.28 -14.12
CA LYS A 146 -4.43 -5.13 -13.72
C LYS A 146 -3.10 -4.66 -14.33
N ASP A 147 -3.15 -3.95 -15.45
CA ASP A 147 -2.00 -3.36 -16.12
C ASP A 147 -1.60 -1.98 -15.56
N GLY A 148 -2.32 -1.49 -14.53
CA GLY A 148 -2.06 -0.22 -13.85
C GLY A 148 -2.73 0.99 -14.49
N LYS A 149 -3.46 0.84 -15.60
CA LYS A 149 -4.19 1.97 -16.21
C LYS A 149 -5.42 2.32 -15.40
N SER A 150 -5.69 3.62 -15.26
CA SER A 150 -6.94 4.10 -14.64
C SER A 150 -8.16 3.60 -15.42
N LYS A 151 -9.21 3.21 -14.70
CA LYS A 151 -10.51 2.94 -15.30
C LYS A 151 -11.13 4.23 -15.84
N VAL A 152 -12.04 4.08 -16.81
CA VAL A 152 -12.80 5.21 -17.36
C VAL A 152 -13.84 5.64 -16.33
N LEU A 153 -13.80 6.93 -15.97
CA LEU A 153 -14.76 7.52 -15.05
C LEU A 153 -16.13 7.62 -15.71
N LYS A 154 -17.18 7.40 -14.91
CA LYS A 154 -18.57 7.56 -15.35
C LYS A 154 -19.00 9.01 -15.21
N ASP A 155 -19.85 9.47 -16.11
CA ASP A 155 -20.50 10.78 -15.97
C ASP A 155 -21.67 10.66 -14.99
N VAL A 156 -21.39 10.91 -13.71
CA VAL A 156 -22.34 10.82 -12.60
C VAL A 156 -22.22 12.03 -11.69
N LYS A 157 -23.27 12.31 -10.93
CA LYS A 157 -23.29 13.41 -9.98
C LYS A 157 -22.28 13.17 -8.85
N GLU A 158 -21.57 14.22 -8.44
CA GLU A 158 -20.76 14.18 -7.22
C GLU A 158 -21.63 14.09 -5.97
N ILE A 159 -21.29 13.14 -5.09
CA ILE A 159 -21.81 13.07 -3.74
C ILE A 159 -20.85 13.81 -2.81
N THR A 160 -21.24 15.00 -2.37
CA THR A 160 -20.36 15.90 -1.59
C THR A 160 -20.63 15.86 -0.10
N ASP A 161 -21.83 15.49 0.32
CA ASP A 161 -22.18 15.35 1.73
C ASP A 161 -22.03 13.88 2.18
N LEU A 162 -21.38 13.68 3.31
CA LEU A 162 -21.28 12.37 3.96
C LEU A 162 -22.67 11.76 4.22
N LYS A 163 -23.67 12.59 4.52
CA LYS A 163 -25.05 12.15 4.80
C LYS A 163 -25.72 11.49 3.60
N GLU A 164 -25.36 11.88 2.38
CA GLU A 164 -25.86 11.23 1.17
C GLU A 164 -25.33 9.80 1.02
N LEU A 165 -24.28 9.41 1.75
CA LEU A 165 -23.73 8.05 1.75
C LEU A 165 -24.34 7.15 2.85
N VAL A 166 -25.29 7.64 3.66
CA VAL A 166 -25.89 6.86 4.76
C VAL A 166 -26.48 5.54 4.28
N PHE A 167 -27.13 5.53 3.11
CA PHE A 167 -27.77 4.33 2.54
C PHE A 167 -26.78 3.17 2.33
N LEU A 168 -25.50 3.46 2.15
CA LEU A 168 -24.46 2.45 1.96
C LEU A 168 -24.17 1.69 3.26
N PHE A 169 -24.36 2.35 4.40
CA PHE A 169 -23.96 1.83 5.71
C PHE A 169 -25.14 1.43 6.59
N VAL A 170 -26.33 1.96 6.29
CA VAL A 170 -27.60 1.56 6.88
C VAL A 170 -28.48 1.09 5.74
N PRO A 171 -28.51 -0.22 5.42
CA PRO A 171 -29.49 -0.72 4.47
C PRO A 171 -30.89 -0.41 5.03
N PRO A 172 -31.83 0.09 4.22
CA PRO A 172 -33.20 0.29 4.66
C PRO A 172 -33.76 -1.02 5.19
N ALA A 173 -34.52 -0.95 6.28
CA ALA A 173 -35.23 -2.11 6.81
C ALA A 173 -36.11 -2.68 5.68
N LEU A 174 -35.93 -3.97 5.39
CA LEU A 174 -36.76 -4.72 4.45
C LEU A 174 -38.19 -4.86 4.98
#